data_AF-A0A5P9CAP6-F1
#
_entry.id   AF-A0A5P9CAP6-F1
#
_cell.length_a   1.000
_cell.length_b   1.000
_cell.length_c   1.000
_cell.angle_alpha   90.00
_cell.angle_beta   90.00
_cell.angle_gamma   90.00
#
_symmetry.space_group_name_H-M   'P 1'
#
loop_
_entity.id
_entity.type
_entity.pdbx_description
1 polymer ?
#
loop_
_entity_poly.entity_id
_entity_poly.type
_entity_poly.pdbx_seq_one_letter_code
_entity_poly.pdbx_strand_id
1 'polypeptide(L)'
;MSARLIDGKATAARVLAEVAGDVAALKARGIEPALAVVLVGSDPASQVYVRNKVLRAGEVGIRSLEYRLGAEASAAEVLEVVEGLNADASVHGILVQLPLPAHISETQVLQAIDPAKDVDGFHSENVGGLSQGRPVLTPCTPAGCMRLLRDTLGDLAGKHAVVVGRSNIVGKPMAALLLAADCSVTVLHSRSVKPQRLCGQADIVVAAVGRPRMIDADWIKPGAVVIDVGINRIEDDGRSRLVGDVDFDAVQPVASAITPVPGGVGPMTIAMLMHNTVTAARQQHAPSAQE
;
A
#
# COMPACT_ATOMS: atom_id res chain seq x y z
N MET A 1 11.49 25.41 14.08
CA MET A 1 10.07 25.03 14.14
C MET A 1 10.01 23.53 13.90
N SER A 2 9.22 22.77 14.65
CA SER A 2 9.09 21.32 14.44
C SER A 2 8.25 21.00 13.20
N ALA A 3 8.56 19.90 12.51
CA ALA A 3 7.83 19.44 11.33
C ALA A 3 6.33 19.22 11.63
N ARG A 4 5.48 19.52 10.64
CA ARG A 4 4.07 19.15 10.65
C ARG A 4 3.92 17.63 10.65
N LEU A 5 3.11 17.10 11.56
CA LEU A 5 2.79 15.67 11.55
C LEU A 5 1.82 15.34 10.40
N ILE A 6 2.19 14.37 9.58
CA ILE A 6 1.31 13.82 8.53
C ILE A 6 0.49 12.70 9.16
N ASP A 7 -0.72 13.05 9.59
CA ASP A 7 -1.64 12.11 10.24
C ASP A 7 -2.31 11.18 9.22
N GLY A 8 -1.73 10.00 9.05
CA GLY A 8 -2.27 8.97 8.17
C GLY A 8 -3.51 8.28 8.72
N LYS A 9 -3.76 8.29 10.03
CA LYS A 9 -5.02 7.78 10.60
C LYS A 9 -6.18 8.70 10.21
N ALA A 10 -6.00 10.01 10.37
CA ALA A 10 -7.00 10.99 9.97
C ALA A 10 -7.27 10.93 8.46
N THR A 11 -6.20 10.80 7.66
CA THR A 11 -6.34 10.70 6.19
C THR A 11 -7.04 9.39 5.79
N ALA A 12 -6.69 8.26 6.40
CA ALA A 12 -7.34 6.98 6.17
C ALA A 12 -8.84 7.02 6.51
N ALA A 13 -9.22 7.69 7.60
CA ALA A 13 -10.63 7.87 7.96
C ALA A 13 -11.41 8.66 6.89
N ARG A 14 -10.80 9.70 6.30
CA ARG A 14 -11.41 10.43 5.16
C ARG A 14 -11.59 9.53 3.94
N VAL A 15 -10.56 8.77 3.58
CA VAL A 15 -10.63 7.81 2.46
C VAL A 15 -11.74 6.78 2.69
N LEU A 16 -11.85 6.23 3.90
CA LEU A 16 -12.92 5.27 4.22
C LEU A 16 -14.32 5.89 4.11
N ALA A 17 -14.48 7.17 4.49
CA ALA A 17 -15.75 7.88 4.31
C ALA A 17 -16.10 8.10 2.82
N GLU A 18 -15.10 8.46 2.00
CA GLU A 18 -15.24 8.56 0.54
C GLU A 18 -15.67 7.20 -0.05
N VAL A 19 -15.00 6.13 0.36
CA VAL A 19 -15.31 4.74 -0.05
C VAL A 19 -16.73 4.34 0.36
N ALA A 20 -17.18 4.67 1.59
CA ALA A 20 -18.53 4.34 2.03
C ALA A 20 -19.61 5.04 1.15
N GLY A 21 -19.37 6.29 0.76
CA GLY A 21 -20.23 7.00 -0.18
C GLY A 21 -20.26 6.33 -1.56
N ASP A 22 -19.08 5.93 -2.06
CA ASP A 22 -18.95 5.23 -3.33
C ASP A 22 -19.66 3.85 -3.33
N VAL A 23 -19.54 3.10 -2.23
CA VAL A 23 -20.24 1.82 -2.04
C VAL A 23 -21.75 2.03 -2.04
N ALA A 24 -22.25 3.05 -1.32
CA ALA A 24 -23.68 3.36 -1.31
C ALA A 24 -24.20 3.68 -2.72
N ALA A 25 -23.44 4.45 -3.50
CA ALA A 25 -23.77 4.77 -4.89
C ALA A 25 -23.79 3.53 -5.81
N LEU A 26 -22.86 2.58 -5.61
CA LEU A 26 -22.84 1.31 -6.35
C LEU A 26 -24.02 0.41 -5.96
N LYS A 27 -24.33 0.30 -4.67
CA LYS A 27 -25.48 -0.49 -4.18
C LYS A 27 -26.81 0.03 -4.72
N ALA A 28 -26.96 1.36 -4.83
CA ALA A 28 -28.14 1.97 -5.47
C ALA A 28 -28.30 1.58 -6.95
N ARG A 29 -27.22 1.16 -7.61
CA ARG A 29 -27.20 0.63 -8.98
C ARG A 29 -27.29 -0.90 -9.05
N GLY A 30 -27.51 -1.57 -7.92
CA GLY A 30 -27.57 -3.03 -7.83
C GLY A 30 -26.20 -3.73 -7.83
N ILE A 31 -25.10 -2.98 -7.69
CA ILE A 31 -23.74 -3.52 -7.61
C ILE A 31 -23.33 -3.57 -6.15
N GLU A 32 -23.00 -4.76 -5.64
CA GLU A 32 -22.49 -4.92 -4.28
C GLU A 32 -20.97 -5.22 -4.32
N PRO A 33 -20.11 -4.22 -4.08
CA PRO A 33 -18.67 -4.44 -4.03
C PRO A 33 -18.31 -5.53 -3.02
N ALA A 34 -17.40 -6.42 -3.40
CA ALA A 34 -17.04 -7.57 -2.60
C ALA A 34 -15.54 -7.84 -2.64
N LEU A 35 -14.98 -8.05 -1.45
CA LEU A 35 -13.57 -8.37 -1.23
C LEU A 35 -13.47 -9.80 -0.67
N ALA A 36 -12.81 -10.68 -1.39
CA ALA A 36 -12.42 -11.99 -0.91
C ALA A 36 -10.99 -11.95 -0.34
N VAL A 37 -10.82 -12.42 0.89
CA VAL A 37 -9.53 -12.52 1.55
C VAL A 37 -9.17 -13.99 1.76
N VAL A 38 -8.04 -14.41 1.18
CA VAL A 38 -7.49 -15.76 1.31
C VAL A 38 -6.33 -15.72 2.30
N LEU A 39 -6.44 -16.50 3.37
CA LEU A 39 -5.44 -16.62 4.42
C LEU A 39 -4.97 -18.08 4.49
N VAL A 40 -3.66 -18.30 4.37
CA VAL A 40 -3.05 -19.63 4.44
C VAL A 40 -2.17 -19.71 5.68
N GLY A 41 -2.45 -20.66 6.55
CA GLY A 41 -1.73 -20.84 7.82
C GLY A 41 -2.25 -20.00 8.98
N SER A 42 -1.43 -19.86 10.01
CA SER A 42 -1.83 -19.37 11.33
C SER A 42 -0.95 -18.27 11.90
N ASP A 43 -0.19 -17.55 11.05
CA ASP A 43 0.66 -16.45 11.50
C ASP A 43 -0.15 -15.40 12.29
N PRO A 44 0.17 -15.14 13.57
CA PRO A 44 -0.61 -14.25 14.41
C PRO A 44 -0.70 -12.81 13.89
N ALA A 45 0.35 -12.32 13.20
CA ALA A 45 0.32 -10.98 12.64
C ALA A 45 -0.66 -10.91 11.45
N SER A 46 -0.62 -11.90 10.55
CA SER A 46 -1.56 -12.04 9.44
C SER A 46 -3.01 -12.12 9.92
N GLN A 47 -3.28 -12.87 11.00
CA GLN A 47 -4.63 -12.96 11.60
C GLN A 47 -5.17 -11.59 12.04
N VAL A 48 -4.35 -10.79 12.71
CA VAL A 48 -4.73 -9.44 13.15
C VAL A 48 -4.95 -8.52 11.94
N TYR A 49 -4.09 -8.61 10.93
CA TYR A 49 -4.24 -7.82 9.70
C TYR A 49 -5.54 -8.16 8.94
N VAL A 50 -5.84 -9.44 8.75
CA VAL A 50 -7.06 -9.88 8.05
C VAL A 50 -8.29 -9.45 8.83
N ARG A 51 -8.32 -9.65 10.15
CA ARG A 51 -9.42 -9.19 11.00
C ARG A 51 -9.68 -7.69 10.85
N ASN A 52 -8.63 -6.88 10.81
CA ASN A 52 -8.76 -5.43 10.61
C ASN A 52 -9.31 -5.10 9.21
N LYS A 53 -8.87 -5.81 8.16
CA LYS A 53 -9.39 -5.61 6.80
C LYS A 53 -10.88 -5.96 6.69
N VAL A 54 -11.29 -7.10 7.25
CA VAL A 54 -12.70 -7.52 7.31
C VAL A 54 -13.56 -6.49 8.06
N LEU A 55 -13.07 -6.01 9.21
CA LEU A 55 -13.74 -4.98 10.00
C LEU A 55 -13.95 -3.71 9.17
N ARG A 56 -12.88 -3.18 8.54
CA ARG A 56 -12.96 -1.96 7.72
C ARG A 56 -13.84 -2.14 6.48
N ALA A 57 -13.82 -3.32 5.84
CA ALA A 57 -14.72 -3.63 4.73
C ALA A 57 -16.19 -3.53 5.16
N GLY A 58 -16.53 -4.11 6.33
CA GLY A 58 -17.87 -4.01 6.90
C GLY A 58 -18.29 -2.58 7.23
N GLU A 59 -17.40 -1.78 7.81
CA GLU A 59 -17.66 -0.37 8.15
C GLU A 59 -18.01 0.49 6.93
N VAL A 60 -17.40 0.22 5.77
CA VAL A 60 -17.67 0.95 4.53
C VAL A 60 -18.74 0.27 3.66
N GLY A 61 -19.31 -0.85 4.12
CA GLY A 61 -20.40 -1.55 3.43
C GLY A 61 -19.96 -2.51 2.31
N ILE A 62 -18.67 -2.82 2.19
CA ILE A 62 -18.13 -3.84 1.27
C ILE A 62 -18.45 -5.22 1.82
N ARG A 63 -18.96 -6.11 0.95
CA ARG A 63 -19.18 -7.52 1.31
C ARG A 63 -17.82 -8.21 1.44
N SER A 64 -17.48 -8.70 2.64
CA SER A 64 -16.22 -9.41 2.87
C SER A 64 -16.44 -10.91 2.87
N LEU A 65 -15.64 -11.64 2.12
CA LEU A 65 -15.56 -13.10 2.13
C LEU A 65 -14.21 -13.51 2.68
N GLU A 66 -14.18 -14.53 3.53
CA GLU A 66 -12.94 -15.00 4.14
C GLU A 66 -12.74 -16.50 3.88
N TYR A 67 -11.58 -16.84 3.33
CA TYR A 67 -11.16 -18.20 3.02
C TYR A 67 -9.92 -18.53 3.85
N ARG A 68 -10.03 -19.52 4.73
CA ARG A 68 -8.97 -19.91 5.66
C ARG A 68 -8.49 -21.31 5.29
N LEU A 69 -7.25 -21.40 4.83
CA LEU A 69 -6.58 -22.65 4.50
C LEU A 69 -5.54 -22.98 5.59
N GLY A 70 -5.36 -24.28 5.85
CA GLY A 70 -4.38 -24.77 6.82
C GLY A 70 -2.95 -24.44 6.38
N ALA A 71 -2.00 -24.46 7.33
CA ALA A 71 -0.57 -24.26 7.00
C ALA A 71 -0.04 -25.35 6.06
N GLU A 72 -0.62 -26.55 6.10
CA GLU A 72 -0.27 -27.70 5.26
C GLU A 72 -0.94 -27.68 3.88
N ALA A 73 -1.75 -26.66 3.57
CA ALA A 73 -2.41 -26.57 2.27
C ALA A 73 -1.36 -26.57 1.14
N SER A 74 -1.64 -27.35 0.11
CA SER A 74 -0.85 -27.41 -1.11
C SER A 74 -1.01 -26.13 -1.94
N ALA A 75 -0.05 -25.85 -2.81
CA ALA A 75 -0.17 -24.75 -3.76
C ALA A 75 -1.39 -24.93 -4.69
N ALA A 76 -1.74 -26.17 -5.04
CA ALA A 76 -2.90 -26.48 -5.87
C ALA A 76 -4.22 -26.08 -5.19
N GLU A 77 -4.39 -26.39 -3.91
CA GLU A 77 -5.59 -25.99 -3.14
C GLU A 77 -5.74 -24.47 -3.05
N VAL A 78 -4.63 -23.74 -2.88
CA VAL A 78 -4.66 -22.26 -2.87
C VAL A 78 -5.08 -21.72 -4.24
N LEU A 79 -4.52 -22.28 -5.31
CA LEU A 79 -4.82 -21.86 -6.69
C LEU A 79 -6.26 -22.17 -7.08
N GLU A 80 -6.81 -23.30 -6.66
CA GLU A 80 -8.22 -23.66 -6.90
C GLU A 80 -9.17 -22.65 -6.24
N VAL A 81 -8.88 -22.22 -5.02
CA VAL A 81 -9.64 -21.14 -4.36
C VAL A 81 -9.56 -19.83 -5.16
N VAL A 82 -8.37 -19.44 -5.60
CA VAL A 82 -8.18 -18.22 -6.41
C VAL A 82 -8.92 -18.30 -7.74
N GLU A 83 -8.88 -19.44 -8.42
CA GLU A 83 -9.59 -19.68 -9.68
C GLU A 83 -11.12 -19.58 -9.49
N GLY A 84 -11.66 -20.19 -8.44
CA GLY A 84 -13.07 -20.06 -8.08
C GLY A 84 -13.48 -18.60 -7.85
N LEU A 85 -12.64 -17.82 -7.18
CA LEU A 85 -12.88 -16.39 -6.93
C LEU A 85 -12.76 -15.52 -8.19
N ASN A 86 -11.87 -15.88 -9.12
CA ASN A 86 -11.78 -15.22 -10.42
C ASN A 86 -13.07 -15.44 -11.23
N ALA A 87 -13.60 -16.66 -11.23
CA ALA A 87 -14.83 -17.00 -11.95
C ALA A 87 -16.12 -16.43 -11.30
N ASP A 88 -16.09 -16.13 -9.99
CA ASP A 88 -17.26 -15.58 -9.29
C ASP A 88 -17.49 -14.11 -9.63
N ALA A 89 -18.50 -13.83 -10.46
CA ALA A 89 -18.91 -12.47 -10.84
C ALA A 89 -19.43 -11.61 -9.67
N SER A 90 -19.72 -12.21 -8.51
CA SER A 90 -20.08 -11.49 -7.29
C SER A 90 -18.86 -11.02 -6.48
N VAL A 91 -17.65 -11.44 -6.84
CA VAL A 91 -16.37 -11.05 -6.23
C VAL A 91 -15.65 -10.05 -7.12
N HIS A 92 -15.28 -8.90 -6.55
CA HIS A 92 -14.69 -7.79 -7.29
C HIS A 92 -13.21 -7.59 -6.94
N GLY A 93 -12.80 -7.96 -5.73
CA GLY A 93 -11.42 -7.89 -5.29
C GLY A 93 -10.99 -9.18 -4.61
N ILE A 94 -9.76 -9.61 -4.88
CA ILE A 94 -9.11 -10.76 -4.26
C ILE A 94 -7.83 -10.27 -3.60
N LEU A 95 -7.67 -10.65 -2.35
CA LEU A 95 -6.45 -10.43 -1.58
C LEU A 95 -5.97 -11.78 -1.04
N VAL A 96 -4.76 -12.18 -1.40
CA VAL A 96 -4.06 -13.27 -0.75
C VAL A 96 -3.13 -12.69 0.31
N GLN A 97 -3.36 -13.01 1.58
CA GLN A 97 -2.58 -12.46 2.69
C GLN A 97 -1.19 -13.10 2.75
N LEU A 98 -0.15 -12.27 2.66
CA LEU A 98 1.25 -12.66 2.79
C LEU A 98 1.75 -12.51 4.25
N PRO A 99 2.82 -13.22 4.65
CA PRO A 99 3.55 -14.23 3.86
C PRO A 99 2.77 -15.54 3.73
N LEU A 100 3.01 -16.28 2.66
CA LEU A 100 2.52 -17.67 2.52
C LEU A 100 3.48 -18.66 3.20
N PRO A 101 3.03 -19.88 3.53
CA PRO A 101 3.92 -20.97 3.92
C PRO A 101 5.05 -21.18 2.90
N ALA A 102 6.25 -21.51 3.38
CA ALA A 102 7.48 -21.50 2.57
C ALA A 102 7.47 -22.45 1.36
N HIS A 103 6.62 -23.49 1.37
CA HIS A 103 6.47 -24.42 0.25
C HIS A 103 5.55 -23.90 -0.86
N ILE A 104 4.88 -22.76 -0.66
CA ILE A 104 3.97 -22.16 -1.64
C ILE A 104 4.64 -20.93 -2.26
N SER A 105 4.66 -20.89 -3.59
CA SER A 105 5.20 -19.74 -4.30
C SER A 105 4.22 -18.56 -4.24
N GLU A 106 4.59 -17.50 -3.51
CA GLU A 106 3.83 -16.24 -3.48
C GLU A 106 3.63 -15.68 -4.89
N THR A 107 4.68 -15.68 -5.71
CA THR A 107 4.60 -15.21 -7.10
C THR A 107 3.56 -15.99 -7.89
N GLN A 108 3.57 -17.33 -7.81
CA GLN A 108 2.61 -18.15 -8.55
C GLN A 108 1.17 -17.82 -8.15
N VAL A 109 0.91 -17.69 -6.85
CA VAL A 109 -0.44 -17.40 -6.34
C VAL A 109 -0.88 -15.97 -6.71
N LEU A 110 -0.02 -14.98 -6.57
CA LEU A 110 -0.35 -13.59 -6.93
C LEU A 110 -0.58 -13.41 -8.44
N GLN A 111 0.14 -14.15 -9.29
CA GLN A 111 -0.08 -14.12 -10.75
C GLN A 111 -1.29 -14.96 -11.21
N ALA A 112 -1.89 -15.74 -10.33
CA ALA A 112 -3.14 -16.45 -10.63
C ALA A 112 -4.37 -15.59 -10.43
N ILE A 113 -4.26 -14.46 -9.73
CA ILE A 113 -5.36 -13.52 -9.51
C ILE A 113 -5.62 -12.76 -10.82
N ASP A 114 -6.88 -12.68 -11.25
CA ASP A 114 -7.26 -11.84 -12.40
C ASP A 114 -6.79 -10.39 -12.16
N PRO A 115 -6.05 -9.75 -13.09
CA PRO A 115 -5.58 -8.38 -12.94
C PRO A 115 -6.69 -7.38 -12.56
N ALA A 116 -7.92 -7.59 -13.05
CA ALA A 116 -9.08 -6.75 -12.74
C ALA A 116 -9.63 -6.94 -11.32
N LYS A 117 -9.24 -8.02 -10.63
CA LYS A 117 -9.58 -8.32 -9.23
C LYS A 117 -8.38 -8.23 -8.27
N ASP A 118 -7.16 -7.99 -8.78
CA ASP A 118 -5.95 -7.80 -7.98
C ASP A 118 -5.93 -6.43 -7.30
N VAL A 119 -6.71 -6.32 -6.21
CA VAL A 119 -6.88 -5.07 -5.47
C VAL A 119 -5.66 -4.66 -4.64
N ASP A 120 -4.67 -5.55 -4.50
CA ASP A 120 -3.36 -5.21 -3.91
C ASP A 120 -2.33 -4.75 -4.95
N GLY A 121 -2.64 -4.88 -6.25
CA GLY A 121 -1.89 -4.29 -7.36
C GLY A 121 -0.54 -4.97 -7.67
N PHE A 122 -0.37 -6.24 -7.30
CA PHE A 122 0.89 -6.97 -7.47
C PHE A 122 0.93 -7.90 -8.68
N HIS A 123 -0.18 -8.03 -9.42
CA HIS A 123 -0.22 -8.74 -10.68
C HIS A 123 0.70 -8.05 -11.71
N SER A 124 1.45 -8.83 -12.49
CA SER A 124 2.45 -8.29 -13.42
C SER A 124 1.84 -7.34 -14.46
N GLU A 125 0.61 -7.58 -14.89
CA GLU A 125 -0.12 -6.69 -15.79
C GLU A 125 -0.44 -5.33 -15.15
N ASN A 126 -0.83 -5.29 -13.88
CA ASN A 126 -1.05 -4.05 -13.13
C ASN A 126 0.27 -3.30 -12.94
N VAL A 127 1.34 -4.01 -12.57
CA VAL A 127 2.68 -3.43 -12.43
C VAL A 127 3.19 -2.88 -13.77
N GLY A 128 3.03 -3.64 -14.85
CA GLY A 128 3.43 -3.24 -16.20
C GLY A 128 2.61 -2.07 -16.73
N GLY A 129 1.30 -2.08 -16.50
CA GLY A 129 0.41 -0.98 -16.85
C GLY A 129 0.73 0.31 -16.08
N LEU A 130 1.04 0.22 -14.78
CA LEU A 130 1.52 1.36 -13.99
C LEU A 130 2.79 1.94 -14.61
N SER A 131 3.75 1.09 -14.99
CA SER A 131 4.99 1.56 -15.64
C SER A 131 4.76 2.21 -17.01
N GLN A 132 3.67 1.88 -17.69
CA GLN A 132 3.26 2.46 -18.96
C GLN A 132 2.38 3.71 -18.80
N GLY A 133 2.02 4.08 -17.57
CA GLY A 133 1.07 5.17 -17.28
C GLY A 133 -0.39 4.81 -17.58
N ARG A 134 -0.72 3.53 -17.75
CA ARG A 134 -2.12 3.08 -17.94
C ARG A 134 -2.88 3.12 -16.61
N PRO A 135 -4.19 3.38 -16.63
CA PRO A 135 -5.05 3.18 -15.47
C PRO A 135 -5.07 1.71 -15.06
N VAL A 136 -4.66 1.41 -13.83
CA VAL A 136 -4.57 0.05 -13.26
C VAL A 136 -4.92 0.08 -11.77
N LEU A 137 -5.17 -1.09 -11.17
CA LEU A 137 -5.18 -1.23 -9.71
C LEU A 137 -3.75 -1.11 -9.19
N THR A 138 -3.45 0.01 -8.54
CA THR A 138 -2.09 0.31 -8.07
C THR A 138 -1.84 -0.25 -6.67
N PRO A 139 -0.59 -0.64 -6.34
CA PRO A 139 -0.22 -1.06 -5.00
C PRO A 139 -0.71 -0.13 -3.88
N CYS A 140 -1.40 -0.72 -2.89
CA CYS A 140 -2.12 0.02 -1.85
C CYS A 140 -1.21 0.98 -1.05
N THR A 141 -0.03 0.50 -0.66
CA THR A 141 0.92 1.28 0.16
C THR A 141 1.45 2.50 -0.60
N PRO A 142 2.05 2.36 -1.80
CA PRO A 142 2.41 3.50 -2.65
C PRO A 142 1.26 4.46 -2.95
N ALA A 143 0.06 3.96 -3.25
CA ALA A 143 -1.11 4.80 -3.49
C ALA A 143 -1.50 5.61 -2.24
N GLY A 144 -1.38 5.01 -1.06
CA GLY A 144 -1.55 5.67 0.23
C GLY A 144 -0.54 6.79 0.45
N CYS A 145 0.74 6.53 0.15
CA CYS A 145 1.79 7.56 0.19
C CYS A 145 1.48 8.74 -0.76
N MET A 146 1.01 8.46 -1.98
CA MET A 146 0.61 9.51 -2.92
C MET A 146 -0.53 10.37 -2.39
N ARG A 147 -1.53 9.76 -1.75
CA ARG A 147 -2.63 10.51 -1.10
C ARG A 147 -2.10 11.41 0.01
N LEU A 148 -1.24 10.90 0.89
CA LEU A 148 -0.62 11.70 1.96
C LEU A 148 0.21 12.86 1.41
N LEU A 149 0.98 12.62 0.35
CA LEU A 149 1.80 13.65 -0.30
C LEU A 149 0.93 14.75 -0.90
N ARG A 150 -0.12 14.39 -1.66
CA ARG A 150 -1.05 15.37 -2.26
C ARG A 150 -1.79 16.18 -1.21
N ASP A 151 -2.27 15.55 -0.14
CA ASP A 151 -2.93 16.24 0.97
C ASP A 151 -1.97 17.20 1.73
N THR A 152 -0.66 16.95 1.66
CA THR A 152 0.37 17.73 2.35
C THR A 152 0.93 18.86 1.49
N LEU A 153 1.22 18.58 0.21
CA LEU A 153 1.97 19.45 -0.69
C LEU A 153 1.12 20.05 -1.82
N GLY A 154 -0.08 19.53 -2.06
CA GLY A 154 -0.87 19.84 -3.25
C GLY A 154 -0.24 19.22 -4.50
N ASP A 155 0.09 20.08 -5.47
CA ASP A 155 0.74 19.67 -6.70
C ASP A 155 2.18 19.17 -6.44
N LEU A 156 2.53 18.05 -7.06
CA LEU A 156 3.81 17.38 -6.93
C LEU A 156 4.75 17.66 -8.12
N ALA A 157 4.22 18.26 -9.20
CA ALA A 157 4.98 18.49 -10.42
C ALA A 157 6.29 19.26 -10.17
N GLY A 158 7.37 18.77 -10.79
CA GLY A 158 8.70 19.36 -10.73
C GLY A 158 9.46 19.12 -9.41
N LYS A 159 8.85 18.52 -8.38
CA LYS A 159 9.55 18.20 -7.13
C LYS A 159 10.55 17.08 -7.34
N HIS A 160 11.69 17.14 -6.63
CA HIS A 160 12.63 16.03 -6.59
C HIS A 160 12.25 15.06 -5.47
N ALA A 161 11.86 13.84 -5.84
CA ALA A 161 11.52 12.78 -4.90
C ALA A 161 12.60 11.69 -4.88
N VAL A 162 13.02 11.31 -3.67
CA VAL A 162 13.93 10.18 -3.45
C VAL A 162 13.18 9.05 -2.78
N VAL A 163 13.19 7.86 -3.40
CA VAL A 163 12.66 6.62 -2.81
C VAL A 163 13.83 5.79 -2.31
N VAL A 164 13.90 5.55 -1.00
CA VAL A 164 14.93 4.72 -0.37
C VAL A 164 14.36 3.32 -0.20
N GLY A 165 14.73 2.41 -1.11
CA GLY A 165 14.17 1.07 -1.20
C GLY A 165 13.63 0.78 -2.59
N ARG A 166 13.79 -0.46 -3.06
CA ARG A 166 13.41 -0.90 -4.42
C ARG A 166 12.65 -2.22 -4.45
N SER A 167 11.90 -2.50 -3.39
CA SER A 167 11.03 -3.68 -3.32
C SER A 167 9.97 -3.63 -4.43
N ASN A 168 9.49 -4.81 -4.85
CA ASN A 168 8.44 -4.90 -5.87
C ASN A 168 7.09 -4.35 -5.37
N ILE A 169 6.85 -4.42 -4.06
CA ILE A 169 5.56 -4.06 -3.46
C ILE A 169 5.47 -2.59 -3.01
N VAL A 170 6.60 -1.90 -2.81
CA VAL A 170 6.62 -0.49 -2.40
C VAL A 170 7.57 0.33 -3.25
N GLY A 171 8.88 0.06 -3.21
CA GLY A 171 9.87 0.99 -3.75
C GLY A 171 9.72 1.29 -5.25
N LYS A 172 9.62 0.24 -6.08
CA LYS A 172 9.43 0.39 -7.53
C LYS A 172 8.09 1.04 -7.90
N PRO A 173 6.92 0.57 -7.40
CA PRO A 173 5.65 1.21 -7.72
C PRO A 173 5.55 2.64 -7.18
N MET A 174 6.15 2.95 -6.02
CA MET A 174 6.23 4.32 -5.51
C MET A 174 6.98 5.25 -6.48
N ALA A 175 8.11 4.79 -7.02
CA ALA A 175 8.88 5.56 -7.99
C ALA A 175 8.08 5.82 -9.28
N ALA A 176 7.36 4.80 -9.78
CA ALA A 176 6.49 4.94 -10.95
C ALA A 176 5.34 5.94 -10.71
N LEU A 177 4.69 5.89 -9.53
CA LEU A 177 3.60 6.81 -9.19
C LEU A 177 4.07 8.25 -9.00
N LEU A 178 5.26 8.47 -8.42
CA LEU A 178 5.86 9.79 -8.32
C LEU A 178 6.21 10.34 -9.70
N LEU A 179 6.76 9.50 -10.57
CA LEU A 179 7.07 9.89 -11.96
C LEU A 179 5.79 10.25 -12.73
N ALA A 180 4.71 9.47 -12.56
CA ALA A 180 3.40 9.76 -13.13
C ALA A 180 2.73 11.03 -12.55
N ALA A 181 3.23 11.54 -11.42
CA ALA A 181 2.82 12.82 -10.84
C ALA A 181 3.83 13.94 -11.16
N ASP A 182 4.60 13.79 -12.23
CA ASP A 182 5.56 14.76 -12.77
C ASP A 182 6.72 15.12 -11.82
N CYS A 183 7.03 14.25 -10.85
CA CYS A 183 8.26 14.39 -10.04
C CYS A 183 9.50 13.98 -10.84
N SER A 184 10.63 14.62 -10.55
CA SER A 184 11.94 14.01 -10.82
C SER A 184 12.22 12.95 -9.76
N VAL A 185 12.55 11.71 -10.13
CA VAL A 185 12.64 10.59 -9.18
C VAL A 185 14.03 9.96 -9.15
N THR A 186 14.59 9.82 -7.96
CA THR A 186 15.81 9.05 -7.69
C THR A 186 15.48 7.84 -6.82
N VAL A 187 15.90 6.64 -7.23
CA VAL A 187 15.70 5.41 -6.44
C VAL A 187 17.01 4.97 -5.81
N LEU A 188 17.05 4.87 -4.48
CA LEU A 188 18.20 4.40 -3.72
C LEU A 188 18.01 2.96 -3.24
N HIS A 189 19.13 2.26 -3.06
CA HIS A 189 19.18 0.90 -2.53
C HIS A 189 20.52 0.62 -1.85
N SER A 190 20.71 -0.59 -1.33
CA SER A 190 21.91 -1.02 -0.59
C SER A 190 23.24 -0.94 -1.36
N ARG A 191 23.21 -0.61 -2.66
CA ARG A 191 24.41 -0.44 -3.51
C ARG A 191 24.56 0.99 -4.03
N SER A 192 23.69 1.91 -3.61
CA SER A 192 23.79 3.32 -3.96
C SER A 192 24.99 3.94 -3.26
N VAL A 193 25.75 4.75 -4.01
CA VAL A 193 26.94 5.44 -3.49
C VAL A 193 26.53 6.80 -2.94
N LYS A 194 26.96 7.12 -1.72
CA LYS A 194 26.65 8.38 -1.02
C LYS A 194 25.13 8.67 -0.93
N PRO A 195 24.31 7.74 -0.39
CA PRO A 195 22.86 7.90 -0.35
C PRO A 195 22.41 9.16 0.42
N GLN A 196 23.12 9.55 1.48
CA GLN A 196 22.87 10.79 2.24
C GLN A 196 22.87 12.02 1.35
N ARG A 197 23.87 12.14 0.46
CA ARG A 197 23.99 13.27 -0.46
C ARG A 197 22.83 13.32 -1.46
N LEU A 198 22.33 12.16 -1.89
CA LEU A 198 21.22 12.09 -2.85
C LEU A 198 19.90 12.44 -2.15
N CYS A 199 19.65 11.91 -0.95
CA CYS A 199 18.50 12.30 -0.14
C CYS A 199 18.51 13.80 0.24
N GLY A 200 19.69 14.36 0.55
CA GLY A 200 19.84 15.78 0.92
C GLY A 200 19.51 16.78 -0.20
N GLN A 201 19.23 16.29 -1.42
CA GLN A 201 18.76 17.10 -2.55
C GLN A 201 17.24 17.02 -2.76
N ALA A 202 16.54 16.14 -2.04
CA ALA A 202 15.15 15.82 -2.28
C ALA A 202 14.19 16.78 -1.57
N ASP A 203 13.10 17.13 -2.25
CA ASP A 203 11.95 17.79 -1.63
C ASP A 203 11.04 16.77 -0.93
N ILE A 204 11.05 15.52 -1.42
CA ILE A 204 10.29 14.39 -0.86
C ILE A 204 11.25 13.21 -0.63
N VAL A 205 11.24 12.63 0.57
CA VAL A 205 11.93 11.37 0.87
C VAL A 205 10.89 10.31 1.26
N VAL A 206 10.85 9.19 0.54
CA VAL A 206 10.03 8.02 0.89
C VAL A 206 10.94 6.89 1.36
N ALA A 207 10.87 6.52 2.63
CA ALA A 207 11.67 5.49 3.25
C ALA A 207 10.92 4.14 3.25
N ALA A 208 11.47 3.13 2.59
CA ALA A 208 10.86 1.79 2.46
C ALA A 208 11.93 0.69 2.40
N VAL A 209 12.82 0.68 3.39
CA VAL A 209 13.95 -0.26 3.52
C VAL A 209 13.71 -1.38 4.53
N GLY A 210 12.77 -1.23 5.47
CA GLY A 210 12.53 -2.20 6.53
C GLY A 210 13.73 -2.36 7.46
N ARG A 211 14.35 -1.24 7.83
CA ARG A 211 15.49 -1.17 8.75
C ARG A 211 15.26 -0.05 9.76
N PRO A 212 15.11 -0.36 11.06
CA PRO A 212 14.72 0.62 12.06
C PRO A 212 15.72 1.77 12.12
N ARG A 213 15.22 3.02 12.03
CA ARG A 213 16.00 4.27 12.25
C ARG A 213 17.27 4.37 11.41
N MET A 214 17.25 3.86 10.18
CA MET A 214 18.39 3.92 9.27
C MET A 214 18.62 5.33 8.69
N ILE A 215 17.54 6.08 8.45
CA ILE A 215 17.60 7.41 7.85
C ILE A 215 17.59 8.44 8.99
N ASP A 216 18.69 9.19 9.11
CA ASP A 216 18.91 10.20 10.14
C ASP A 216 18.81 11.63 9.56
N ALA A 217 18.92 12.65 10.40
CA ALA A 217 18.79 14.07 10.07
C ALA A 217 19.71 14.51 8.92
N ASP A 218 20.93 13.96 8.82
CA ASP A 218 21.92 14.32 7.79
C ASP A 218 21.56 13.83 6.39
N TRP A 219 20.52 12.99 6.26
CA TRP A 219 19.96 12.60 4.97
C TRP A 219 18.95 13.61 4.44
N ILE A 220 18.40 14.47 5.29
CA ILE A 220 17.19 15.22 4.99
C ILE A 220 17.51 16.68 4.65
N LYS A 221 17.09 17.12 3.47
CA LYS A 221 17.11 18.53 3.09
C LYS A 221 16.21 19.33 4.06
N PRO A 222 16.67 20.45 4.64
CA PRO A 222 15.82 21.32 5.43
C PRO A 222 14.54 21.71 4.68
N GLY A 223 13.38 21.46 5.28
CA GLY A 223 12.07 21.70 4.67
C GLY A 223 11.54 20.59 3.75
N ALA A 224 12.23 19.45 3.63
CA ALA A 224 11.70 18.30 2.88
C ALA A 224 10.50 17.65 3.59
N VAL A 225 9.68 16.94 2.81
CA VAL A 225 8.60 16.08 3.32
C VAL A 225 9.09 14.64 3.39
N VAL A 226 8.86 13.98 4.52
CA VAL A 226 9.32 12.62 4.77
C VAL A 226 8.13 11.67 4.96
N ILE A 227 8.05 10.64 4.12
CA ILE A 227 7.11 9.53 4.25
C ILE A 227 7.88 8.30 4.69
N ASP A 228 7.63 7.87 5.92
CA ASP A 228 8.20 6.66 6.51
C ASP A 228 7.22 5.49 6.35
N VAL A 229 7.54 4.59 5.43
CA VAL A 229 6.76 3.38 5.13
C VAL A 229 7.18 2.21 6.04
N GLY A 230 8.37 2.29 6.64
CA GLY A 230 8.92 1.24 7.48
C GLY A 230 8.04 0.92 8.66
N ILE A 231 7.85 -0.37 8.96
CA ILE A 231 7.24 -0.82 10.20
C ILE A 231 8.13 -1.91 10.77
N ASN A 232 8.98 -1.52 11.71
CA ASN A 232 9.97 -2.37 12.33
C ASN A 232 9.58 -2.60 13.79
N ARG A 233 9.48 -3.87 14.19
CA ARG A 233 9.30 -4.22 15.60
C ARG A 233 10.65 -4.29 16.28
N ILE A 234 10.82 -3.51 17.34
CA ILE A 234 12.01 -3.54 18.17
C ILE A 234 11.64 -3.76 19.63
N GLU A 235 12.58 -4.29 20.41
CA GLU A 235 12.47 -4.38 21.85
C GLU A 235 13.18 -3.17 22.48
N ASP A 236 12.51 -2.52 23.41
CA ASP A 236 13.03 -1.38 24.17
C ASP A 236 12.54 -1.50 25.61
N ASP A 237 13.46 -1.53 26.57
CA ASP A 237 13.15 -1.71 28.00
C ASP A 237 12.19 -2.89 28.29
N GLY A 238 12.38 -4.01 27.60
CA GLY A 238 11.55 -5.21 27.73
C GLY A 238 10.14 -5.07 27.13
N ARG A 239 9.85 -3.99 26.40
CA ARG A 239 8.59 -3.75 25.70
C ARG A 239 8.78 -3.76 24.20
N SER A 240 7.87 -4.43 23.50
CA SER A 240 7.83 -4.40 22.03
C SER A 240 7.22 -3.07 21.56
N ARG A 241 7.94 -2.33 20.73
CA ARG A 241 7.47 -1.10 20.07
C ARG A 241 7.64 -1.17 18.55
N LEU A 242 6.80 -0.43 17.84
CA LEU A 242 6.93 -0.24 16.39
C LEU A 242 7.66 1.08 16.13
N VAL A 243 8.68 1.04 15.29
CA VAL A 243 9.40 2.21 14.79
C VAL A 243 9.54 2.14 13.29
N GLY A 244 9.74 3.29 12.66
CA GLY A 244 9.91 3.38 11.22
C GLY A 244 11.35 3.18 10.75
N ASP A 245 11.57 3.40 9.47
CA ASP A 245 12.90 3.40 8.87
C ASP A 245 13.67 4.70 9.12
N VAL A 246 12.98 5.75 9.56
CA VAL A 246 13.51 7.08 9.85
C VAL A 246 13.69 7.25 11.36
N ASP A 247 14.80 7.85 11.77
CA ASP A 247 14.94 8.37 13.14
C ASP A 247 14.05 9.61 13.30
N PHE A 248 12.82 9.37 13.77
CA PHE A 248 11.78 10.39 13.84
C PHE A 248 12.20 11.60 14.68
N ASP A 249 12.82 11.38 15.84
CA ASP A 249 13.17 12.45 16.77
C ASP A 249 14.29 13.32 16.20
N ALA A 250 15.24 12.72 15.48
CA ALA A 250 16.32 13.44 14.82
C ALA A 250 15.86 14.19 13.56
N VAL A 251 14.91 13.63 12.79
CA VAL A 251 14.45 14.21 11.51
C VAL A 251 13.35 15.25 11.68
N GLN A 252 12.48 15.12 12.69
CA GLN A 252 11.36 16.03 12.92
C GLN A 252 11.75 17.52 13.00
N PRO A 253 12.91 17.93 13.56
CA PRO A 253 13.33 19.33 13.57
C PRO A 253 13.79 19.86 12.20
N VAL A 254 14.12 18.99 11.24
CA VAL A 254 14.69 19.34 9.92
C VAL A 254 13.64 19.35 8.82
N ALA A 255 12.74 18.36 8.83
CA ALA A 255 11.68 18.22 7.84
C ALA A 255 10.62 19.35 7.96
N SER A 256 9.92 19.64 6.86
CA SER A 256 8.70 20.47 6.93
C SER A 256 7.49 19.65 7.37
N ALA A 257 7.42 18.38 6.97
CA ALA A 257 6.40 17.45 7.39
C ALA A 257 6.92 16.01 7.42
N ILE A 258 6.43 15.19 8.35
CA ILE A 258 6.84 13.79 8.52
C ILE A 258 5.68 12.91 8.97
N THR A 259 5.59 11.68 8.44
CA THR A 259 4.64 10.67 8.94
C THR A 259 5.17 9.98 10.21
N PRO A 260 4.34 9.78 11.25
CA PRO A 260 4.74 8.99 12.40
C PRO A 260 4.70 7.49 12.10
N VAL A 261 5.48 6.72 12.85
CA VAL A 261 5.33 5.26 12.92
C VAL A 261 5.15 4.86 14.39
N PRO A 262 4.01 4.26 14.78
CA PRO A 262 2.83 3.94 13.97
C PRO A 262 1.92 5.16 13.70
N GLY A 263 1.00 5.03 12.75
CA GLY A 263 -0.07 6.01 12.50
C GLY A 263 0.09 6.87 11.25
N GLY A 264 1.19 6.72 10.52
CA GLY A 264 1.42 7.28 9.19
C GLY A 264 0.89 6.37 8.09
N VAL A 265 1.78 5.68 7.39
CA VAL A 265 1.43 4.94 6.16
C VAL A 265 0.56 3.71 6.40
N GLY A 266 0.76 2.97 7.50
CA GLY A 266 0.05 1.69 7.75
C GLY A 266 -1.49 1.76 7.63
N PRO A 267 -2.18 2.71 8.30
CA PRO A 267 -3.62 2.90 8.13
C PRO A 267 -4.07 3.16 6.68
N MET A 268 -3.24 3.82 5.88
CA MET A 268 -3.55 4.12 4.48
C MET A 268 -3.58 2.86 3.62
N THR A 269 -2.74 1.86 3.90
CA THR A 269 -2.72 0.60 3.14
C THR A 269 -4.09 -0.09 3.17
N ILE A 270 -4.75 -0.14 4.34
CA ILE A 270 -6.09 -0.75 4.45
C ILE A 270 -7.15 0.13 3.76
N ALA A 271 -7.08 1.45 3.92
CA ALA A 271 -8.03 2.35 3.27
C ALA A 271 -7.94 2.26 1.74
N MET A 272 -6.72 2.18 1.19
CA MET A 272 -6.49 2.05 -0.25
C MET A 272 -6.90 0.67 -0.78
N LEU A 273 -6.83 -0.40 0.02
CA LEU A 273 -7.38 -1.69 -0.36
C LEU A 273 -8.90 -1.61 -0.56
N MET A 274 -9.62 -0.91 0.33
CA MET A 274 -11.07 -0.71 0.19
C MET A 274 -11.39 0.17 -1.03
N HIS A 275 -10.59 1.22 -1.24
CA HIS A 275 -10.69 2.07 -2.43
C HIS A 275 -10.48 1.28 -3.73
N ASN A 276 -9.42 0.46 -3.80
CA ASN A 276 -9.15 -0.40 -4.96
C ASN A 276 -10.28 -1.40 -5.19
N THR A 277 -10.89 -1.95 -4.13
CA THR A 277 -12.05 -2.86 -4.25
C THR A 277 -13.24 -2.18 -4.93
N VAL A 278 -13.53 -0.93 -4.55
CA VAL A 278 -14.59 -0.13 -5.20
C VAL A 278 -14.24 0.20 -6.64
N THR A 279 -12.98 0.55 -6.90
CA THR A 279 -12.48 0.82 -8.26
C THR A 279 -12.61 -0.42 -9.16
N ALA A 280 -12.21 -1.59 -8.67
CA ALA A 280 -12.35 -2.87 -9.35
C ALA A 280 -13.83 -3.18 -9.66
N ALA A 281 -14.71 -3.01 -8.68
CA ALA A 281 -16.15 -3.17 -8.88
C ALA A 281 -16.72 -2.22 -9.95
N ARG A 282 -16.26 -0.97 -9.99
CA ARG A 282 -16.66 -0.01 -11.04
C ARG A 282 -16.18 -0.46 -12.42
N GLN A 283 -14.94 -0.90 -12.54
CA GLN A 283 -14.34 -1.31 -13.82
C GLN A 283 -15.00 -2.57 -14.38
N GLN A 284 -15.26 -3.56 -13.54
CA GLN A 284 -15.90 -4.83 -13.95
C GLN A 284 -17.38 -4.64 -14.37
N HIS A 285 -18.03 -3.56 -13.93
CA HIS A 285 -19.41 -3.20 -14.30
C HIS A 285 -19.50 -1.97 -15.21
N ALA A 286 -18.37 -1.46 -15.70
CA ALA A 286 -18.39 -0.41 -16.70
C ALA A 286 -18.92 -1.00 -18.02
N PRO A 287 -19.81 -0.30 -18.74
CA PRO A 287 -20.17 -0.73 -20.08
C PRO A 287 -18.88 -0.82 -20.90
N SER A 288 -18.69 -1.95 -21.60
CA SER A 288 -17.53 -2.15 -22.47
C SER A 288 -17.40 -0.92 -23.37
N ALA A 289 -16.28 -0.21 -23.27
CA ALA A 289 -15.94 0.77 -24.28
C ALA A 289 -15.80 -0.02 -25.58
N GLN A 290 -16.84 0.02 -26.41
CA GLN A 290 -16.75 -0.47 -27.78
C GLN A 290 -15.69 0.40 -28.47
N GLU A 291 -14.51 -0.18 -28.68
CA GLU A 291 -13.60 0.21 -29.76
C GLU A 291 -14.12 -0.36 -31.09
#